data_AF-A0M1D7-F1
#
_entry.id   AF-A0M1D7-F1
#
_cell.length_a   1.000
_cell.length_b   1.000
_cell.length_c   1.000
_cell.angle_alpha   90.00
_cell.angle_beta   90.00
_cell.angle_gamma   90.00
#
_symmetry.space_group_name_H-M   'P 1'
#
loop_
_entity.id
_entity.type
_entity.pdbx_description
1 polymer ?
#
loop_
_entity_poly.entity_id
_entity_poly.type
_entity_poly.pdbx_seq_one_letter_code
_entity_poly.pdbx_strand_id
1 'polypeptide(L)'
;MIIAKNIHKYYGDLHVLKSVDLHIKKSEIVSIVGASGAGKTTLLQIMGTLDKPSKKKNSELLINSTNIYGLKSRDLSKFRNKHIGFIFQFHQLLPEFTALENICIPAFIHKTPRKEAEKRAMELLSFLGLENRASHKPGELSGGEQQRIAVARSLINNPAVIFADEPSGNLDSESAENLHKLFFQLRDEFEQTFVIVTHNEELADMADRKLTMVDGEIV
;
A
#
# COMPACT_ATOMS: atom_id res chain seq x y z
N MET A 1 14.90 1.24 4.82
CA MET A 1 13.84 2.17 4.37
C MET A 1 12.76 2.28 5.44
N ILE A 2 12.07 1.19 5.76
CA ILE A 2 11.14 1.12 6.90
C ILE A 2 11.81 0.34 8.02
N ILE A 3 11.80 0.88 9.23
CA ILE A 3 12.24 0.20 10.45
C ILE A 3 11.05 0.22 11.42
N ALA A 4 10.52 -0.95 11.76
CA ALA A 4 9.54 -1.14 12.81
C ALA A 4 10.20 -1.99 13.88
N LYS A 5 10.32 -1.49 15.11
CA LYS A 5 10.92 -2.22 16.22
C LYS A 5 9.98 -2.31 17.40
N ASN A 6 9.92 -3.48 18.00
CA ASN A 6 9.16 -3.75 19.21
C ASN A 6 7.71 -3.22 19.08
N ILE A 7 7.05 -3.54 17.97
CA ILE A 7 5.67 -3.08 17.70
C ILE A 7 4.70 -3.95 18.49
N HIS A 8 3.85 -3.29 19.27
CA HIS A 8 2.75 -3.93 19.97
C HIS A 8 1.41 -3.30 19.60
N LYS A 9 0.36 -4.10 19.64
CA LYS A 9 -1.02 -3.63 19.49
C LYS A 9 -1.98 -4.46 20.32
N TYR A 10 -2.82 -3.77 21.07
CA TYR A 10 -3.92 -4.32 21.83
C TYR A 10 -5.24 -3.71 21.38
N TYR A 11 -6.30 -4.52 21.29
CA TYR A 11 -7.69 -4.07 21.18
C TYR A 11 -8.46 -4.60 22.39
N GLY A 12 -8.71 -3.74 23.37
CA GLY A 12 -9.13 -4.18 24.69
C GLY A 12 -8.05 -5.09 25.31
N ASP A 13 -8.46 -6.27 25.76
CA ASP A 13 -7.55 -7.27 26.35
C ASP A 13 -6.86 -8.16 25.31
N LEU A 14 -7.27 -8.09 24.04
CA LEU A 14 -6.69 -8.89 22.97
C LEU A 14 -5.34 -8.32 22.52
N HIS A 15 -4.27 -9.08 22.72
CA HIS A 15 -2.91 -8.73 22.29
C HIS A 15 -2.63 -9.24 20.87
N VAL A 16 -2.84 -8.37 19.86
CA VAL A 16 -2.77 -8.72 18.44
C VAL A 16 -1.36 -8.71 17.86
N LEU A 17 -0.53 -7.71 18.19
CA LEU A 17 0.89 -7.68 17.77
C LEU A 17 1.79 -7.80 18.99
N LYS A 18 2.68 -8.79 19.00
CA LYS A 18 3.47 -9.19 20.16
C LYS A 18 4.97 -8.98 19.91
N SER A 19 5.43 -7.73 20.00
CA SER A 19 6.83 -7.37 19.78
C SER A 19 7.32 -7.69 18.36
N VAL A 20 6.66 -7.11 17.37
CA VAL A 20 7.07 -7.30 15.97
C VAL A 20 8.27 -6.40 15.65
N ASP A 21 9.35 -7.01 15.17
CA ASP A 21 10.52 -6.36 14.61
C ASP A 21 10.59 -6.63 13.09
N LEU A 22 10.74 -5.56 12.31
CA LEU A 22 10.74 -5.63 10.85
C LEU A 22 11.61 -4.51 10.27
N HIS A 23 12.42 -4.86 9.27
CA HIS A 23 13.17 -3.91 8.47
C HIS A 23 12.94 -4.19 6.98
N ILE A 24 12.51 -3.17 6.23
CA ILE A 24 12.28 -3.22 4.78
C ILE A 24 13.30 -2.30 4.10
N LYS A 25 13.98 -2.81 3.08
CA LYS A 25 14.95 -2.07 2.26
C LYS A 25 14.22 -1.26 1.19
N LYS A 26 14.93 -0.29 0.60
CA LYS A 26 14.40 0.44 -0.56
C LYS A 26 14.40 -0.52 -1.76
N SER A 27 13.41 -0.39 -2.65
CA SER A 27 13.27 -1.18 -3.88
C SER A 27 13.10 -2.68 -3.61
N GLU A 28 12.46 -3.01 -2.49
CA GLU A 28 12.17 -4.39 -2.06
C GLU A 28 10.67 -4.64 -2.12
N ILE A 29 10.27 -5.81 -2.60
CA ILE A 29 8.92 -6.35 -2.45
C ILE A 29 8.93 -7.36 -1.31
N VAL A 30 8.23 -7.05 -0.23
CA VAL A 30 8.08 -7.95 0.91
C VAL A 30 6.64 -8.41 1.03
N SER A 31 6.43 -9.72 1.05
CA SER A 31 5.12 -10.31 1.34
C SER A 31 5.03 -10.76 2.79
N ILE A 32 3.89 -10.53 3.43
CA ILE A 32 3.56 -10.98 4.78
C ILE A 32 2.38 -11.95 4.67
N VAL A 33 2.63 -13.21 4.99
CA VAL A 33 1.64 -14.30 4.97
C VAL A 33 1.36 -14.79 6.39
N GLY A 34 0.32 -15.61 6.55
CA GLY A 34 -0.05 -16.18 7.84
C GLY A 34 -1.55 -16.43 7.95
N ALA A 35 -1.97 -17.17 8.98
CA ALA A 35 -3.38 -17.50 9.21
C ALA A 35 -4.26 -16.24 9.34
N SER A 36 -5.57 -16.41 9.14
CA SER A 36 -6.54 -15.35 9.48
C SER A 36 -6.44 -15.04 10.98
N GLY A 37 -6.47 -13.75 11.34
CA GLY A 37 -6.30 -13.32 12.73
C GLY A 37 -4.85 -13.23 13.23
N ALA A 38 -3.84 -13.60 12.44
CA ALA A 38 -2.43 -13.54 12.86
C ALA A 38 -1.89 -12.12 13.11
N GLY A 39 -2.62 -11.07 12.70
CA GLY A 39 -2.24 -9.67 12.90
C GLY A 39 -1.65 -8.95 11.67
N LYS A 40 -1.65 -9.59 10.49
CA LYS A 40 -1.05 -9.07 9.24
C LYS A 40 -1.57 -7.69 8.85
N THR A 41 -2.89 -7.56 8.70
CA THR A 41 -3.54 -6.29 8.36
C THR A 41 -3.30 -5.22 9.42
N THR A 42 -3.31 -5.58 10.71
CA THR A 42 -3.00 -4.66 11.80
C THR A 42 -1.57 -4.13 11.70
N LEU A 43 -0.60 -4.99 11.42
CA LEU A 43 0.79 -4.60 11.20
C LEU A 43 0.93 -3.66 9.99
N LEU A 44 0.30 -4.01 8.86
CA LEU A 44 0.28 -3.18 7.67
C LEU A 44 -0.35 -1.81 7.92
N GLN A 45 -1.47 -1.75 8.63
CA GLN A 45 -2.14 -0.48 8.97
C GLN A 45 -1.30 0.40 9.90
N ILE A 46 -0.57 -0.19 10.84
CA ILE A 46 0.35 0.55 11.72
C ILE A 46 1.53 1.10 10.92
N MET A 47 2.17 0.28 10.08
CA MET A 47 3.25 0.75 9.21
C MET A 47 2.77 1.80 8.20
N GLY A 48 1.55 1.66 7.71
CA GLY A 48 0.86 2.61 6.85
C GLY A 48 0.38 3.87 7.57
N THR A 49 0.50 3.97 8.89
CA THR A 49 0.03 5.12 9.70
C THR A 49 -1.50 5.31 9.70
N LEU A 50 -2.26 4.27 9.37
CA LEU A 50 -3.72 4.25 9.45
C LEU A 50 -4.22 3.89 10.85
N ASP A 51 -3.43 3.12 11.60
CA ASP A 51 -3.66 2.84 13.01
C ASP A 51 -2.40 3.18 13.82
N LYS A 52 -2.55 3.33 15.13
CA LYS A 52 -1.46 3.60 16.07
C LYS A 52 -1.10 2.32 16.83
N PRO A 53 0.19 2.03 17.02
CA PRO A 53 0.61 0.97 17.91
C PRO A 53 0.29 1.35 19.37
N SER A 54 0.21 0.34 20.21
CA SER A 54 0.08 0.53 21.66
C SER A 54 1.39 1.08 22.23
N LYS A 55 1.27 1.98 23.21
CA LYS A 55 2.44 2.61 23.83
C LYS A 55 3.28 1.58 24.59
N LYS A 56 4.49 1.32 24.08
CA LYS A 56 5.51 0.53 24.77
C LYS A 56 6.84 1.29 24.74
N LYS A 57 7.62 1.20 25.82
CA LYS A 57 8.97 1.75 25.87
C LYS A 57 9.82 1.10 24.77
N ASN A 58 10.70 1.87 24.14
CA ASN A 58 11.62 1.41 23.09
C ASN A 58 10.95 0.89 21.81
N SER A 59 9.66 1.19 21.60
CA SER A 59 9.03 0.96 20.30
C SER A 59 9.44 2.08 19.34
N GLU A 60 9.69 1.72 18.08
CA GLU A 60 10.15 2.66 17.05
C GLU A 60 9.49 2.33 15.71
N LEU A 61 9.01 3.35 15.01
CA LEU A 61 8.59 3.24 13.61
C LEU A 61 9.23 4.39 12.82
N LEU A 62 10.16 4.04 11.95
CA LEU A 62 10.85 4.96 11.05
C LEU A 62 10.50 4.63 9.60
N ILE A 63 10.21 5.65 8.81
CA ILE A 63 10.04 5.55 7.35
C ILE A 63 10.89 6.65 6.72
N ASN A 64 11.88 6.29 5.89
CA ASN A 64 12.89 7.23 5.37
C ASN A 64 13.52 8.08 6.50
N SER A 65 13.95 7.42 7.58
CA SER A 65 14.53 8.06 8.78
C SER A 65 13.60 9.03 9.53
N THR A 66 12.34 9.18 9.11
CA THR A 66 11.36 10.00 9.82
C THR A 66 10.70 9.17 10.90
N ASN A 67 10.79 9.63 12.16
CA ASN A 67 10.11 9.00 13.28
C ASN A 67 8.62 9.32 13.25
N ILE A 68 7.81 8.30 12.97
CA ILE A 68 6.37 8.40 12.81
C ILE A 68 5.67 8.75 14.13
N TYR A 69 6.18 8.29 15.27
CA TYR A 69 5.56 8.54 16.58
C TYR A 69 5.69 9.99 17.03
N GLY A 70 6.68 10.72 16.51
CA GLY A 70 6.86 12.14 16.79
C GLY A 70 5.87 13.04 16.04
N LEU A 71 5.17 12.53 15.02
CA LEU A 71 4.29 13.33 14.17
C LEU A 71 2.91 13.54 14.81
N LYS A 72 2.45 14.81 14.82
CA LYS A 72 1.07 15.15 15.16
C LYS A 72 0.13 14.72 14.03
N SER A 73 -1.15 14.55 14.33
CA SER A 73 -2.17 14.05 13.38
C SER A 73 -2.15 14.71 11.99
N ARG A 74 -2.03 16.05 11.95
CA ARG A 74 -1.96 16.80 10.69
C ARG A 74 -0.70 16.50 9.90
N ASP A 75 0.45 16.46 10.56
CA ASP A 75 1.74 16.22 9.92
C ASP A 75 1.88 14.75 9.50
N LEU A 76 1.32 13.83 10.28
CA LEU A 76 1.20 12.42 9.92
C LEU A 76 0.35 12.23 8.66
N SER A 77 -0.74 12.97 8.50
CA SER A 77 -1.59 12.89 7.32
C SER A 77 -0.91 13.45 6.07
N LYS A 78 -0.16 14.56 6.20
CA LYS A 78 0.70 15.08 5.12
C LYS A 78 1.81 14.10 4.75
N PHE A 79 2.45 13.51 5.76
CA PHE A 79 3.49 12.52 5.57
C PHE A 79 2.94 11.31 4.80
N ARG A 80 1.81 10.75 5.25
CA ARG A 80 1.14 9.62 4.59
C ARG A 80 0.80 9.96 3.13
N ASN A 81 0.14 11.09 2.88
CA ASN A 81 -0.25 11.50 1.53
C ASN A 81 0.96 11.65 0.57
N LYS A 82 2.12 12.07 1.08
CA LYS A 82 3.32 12.27 0.25
C LYS A 82 4.13 10.99 0.07
N HIS A 83 4.29 10.19 1.12
CA HIS A 83 5.30 9.13 1.17
C HIS A 83 4.72 7.72 1.08
N ILE A 84 3.40 7.55 1.22
CA ILE A 84 2.77 6.24 1.33
C ILE A 84 1.63 6.11 0.33
N GLY A 85 1.72 5.10 -0.53
CA GLY A 85 0.62 4.63 -1.37
C GLY A 85 -0.11 3.45 -0.72
N PHE A 86 -1.39 3.29 -1.04
CA PHE A 86 -2.19 2.15 -0.59
C PHE A 86 -2.92 1.47 -1.74
N ILE A 87 -2.97 0.15 -1.66
CA ILE A 87 -3.80 -0.72 -2.47
C ILE A 87 -4.54 -1.66 -1.50
N PHE A 88 -5.84 -1.82 -1.68
CA PHE A 88 -6.65 -2.71 -0.85
C PHE A 88 -7.38 -3.71 -1.74
N GLN A 89 -7.86 -4.81 -1.16
CA GLN A 89 -8.66 -5.81 -1.86
C GLN A 89 -9.88 -5.22 -2.58
N PHE A 90 -10.54 -4.27 -1.93
CA PHE A 90 -11.50 -3.39 -2.59
C PHE A 90 -10.75 -2.15 -3.06
N HIS A 91 -10.82 -1.87 -4.36
CA HIS A 91 -10.15 -0.75 -5.04
C HIS A 91 -10.42 0.63 -4.39
N GLN A 92 -11.48 0.79 -3.58
CA GLN A 92 -11.83 2.03 -2.87
C GLN A 92 -11.89 3.25 -3.81
N LEU A 93 -12.28 3.04 -5.06
CA LEU A 93 -12.50 4.13 -6.01
C LEU A 93 -13.79 4.85 -5.65
N LEU A 94 -13.81 6.18 -5.81
CA LEU A 94 -15.00 6.98 -5.60
C LEU A 94 -15.87 6.91 -6.88
N PRO A 95 -17.11 6.39 -6.78
CA PRO A 95 -17.94 6.10 -7.95
C PRO A 95 -18.41 7.36 -8.70
N GLU A 96 -18.41 8.51 -8.05
CA GLU A 96 -18.81 9.78 -8.64
C GLU A 96 -17.76 10.34 -9.61
N PHE A 97 -16.51 9.92 -9.45
CA PHE A 97 -15.34 10.44 -10.17
C PHE A 97 -14.88 9.47 -11.25
N THR A 98 -14.32 10.02 -12.32
CA THR A 98 -13.66 9.26 -13.38
C THR A 98 -12.36 8.60 -12.89
N ALA A 99 -11.79 7.70 -13.69
CA ALA A 99 -10.50 7.08 -13.42
C ALA A 99 -9.39 8.13 -13.24
N LEU A 100 -9.32 9.11 -14.16
CA LEU A 100 -8.36 10.21 -14.08
C LEU A 100 -8.52 11.02 -12.80
N GLU A 101 -9.74 11.39 -12.44
CA GLU A 101 -10.02 12.15 -11.22
C GLU A 101 -9.68 11.35 -9.96
N ASN A 102 -10.03 10.06 -9.92
CA ASN A 102 -9.67 9.17 -8.82
C ASN A 102 -8.15 9.14 -8.57
N ILE A 103 -7.37 9.07 -9.65
CA ILE A 103 -5.90 9.08 -9.59
C ILE A 103 -5.37 10.42 -9.09
N CYS A 104 -5.97 11.53 -9.51
CA CYS A 104 -5.50 12.89 -9.18
C CYS A 104 -5.81 13.33 -7.74
N ILE A 105 -6.81 12.75 -7.06
CA ILE A 105 -7.24 13.19 -5.72
C ILE A 105 -6.09 13.33 -4.71
N PRO A 106 -5.18 12.34 -4.53
CA PRO A 106 -4.07 12.48 -3.59
C PRO A 106 -3.12 13.63 -3.94
N ALA A 107 -2.93 13.93 -5.23
CA ALA A 107 -2.10 15.05 -5.67
C ALA A 107 -2.77 16.41 -5.41
N PHE A 108 -4.10 16.50 -5.60
CA PHE A 108 -4.85 17.71 -5.25
C PHE A 108 -4.82 17.97 -3.73
N ILE A 109 -4.92 16.93 -2.91
CA ILE A 109 -4.74 17.03 -1.45
C ILE A 109 -3.32 17.52 -1.12
N HIS A 110 -2.31 17.09 -1.89
CA HIS A 110 -0.93 17.57 -1.79
C HIS A 110 -0.74 19.01 -2.30
N LYS A 111 -1.78 19.61 -2.90
CA LYS A 111 -1.77 20.92 -3.57
C LYS A 111 -0.90 20.96 -4.84
N THR A 112 -0.70 19.82 -5.49
CA THR A 112 -0.09 19.77 -6.83
C THR A 112 -0.98 20.52 -7.82
N PRO A 113 -0.42 21.39 -8.69
CA PRO A 113 -1.18 22.07 -9.72
C PRO A 113 -1.95 21.10 -10.61
N ARG A 114 -3.19 21.46 -10.96
CA ARG A 114 -4.11 20.57 -11.69
C ARG A 114 -3.50 19.98 -12.96
N LYS A 115 -2.88 20.85 -13.77
CA LYS A 115 -2.24 20.47 -15.04
C LYS A 115 -1.10 19.46 -14.83
N GLU A 116 -0.33 19.59 -13.76
CA GLU A 116 0.77 18.67 -13.45
C GLU A 116 0.25 17.32 -12.95
N ALA A 117 -0.76 17.33 -12.08
CA ALA A 117 -1.40 16.12 -11.57
C ALA A 117 -2.08 15.32 -12.71
N GLU A 118 -2.86 15.99 -13.57
CA GLU A 118 -3.53 15.34 -14.69
C GLU A 118 -2.53 14.79 -15.70
N LYS A 119 -1.44 15.53 -15.99
CA LYS A 119 -0.36 15.03 -16.85
C LYS A 119 0.25 13.75 -16.28
N ARG A 120 0.64 13.75 -15.00
CA ARG A 120 1.23 12.58 -14.34
C ARG A 120 0.26 11.40 -14.28
N ALA A 121 -1.02 11.67 -14.00
CA ALA A 121 -2.05 10.65 -13.98
C ALA A 121 -2.24 10.00 -15.36
N MET A 122 -2.20 10.78 -16.44
CA MET A 122 -2.24 10.25 -17.80
C MET A 122 -1.01 9.41 -18.15
N GLU A 123 0.19 9.82 -17.73
CA GLU A 123 1.41 9.00 -17.88
C GLU A 123 1.27 7.65 -17.18
N LEU A 124 0.75 7.64 -15.95
CA LEU A 124 0.49 6.40 -15.20
C LEU A 124 -0.58 5.54 -15.87
N LEU A 125 -1.66 6.13 -16.36
CA LEU A 125 -2.70 5.42 -17.11
C LEU A 125 -2.12 4.79 -18.39
N SER A 126 -1.28 5.51 -19.12
CA SER A 126 -0.64 5.02 -20.34
C SER A 126 0.30 3.85 -20.04
N PHE A 127 1.14 3.97 -19.01
CA PHE A 127 2.00 2.87 -18.52
C PHE A 127 1.20 1.61 -18.17
N LEU A 128 0.00 1.78 -17.60
CA LEU A 128 -0.88 0.68 -17.20
C LEU A 128 -1.78 0.16 -18.31
N GLY A 129 -1.67 0.69 -19.54
CA GLY A 129 -2.51 0.33 -20.68
C GLY A 129 -3.98 0.77 -20.53
N LEU A 130 -4.24 1.81 -19.75
CA LEU A 130 -5.58 2.33 -19.39
C LEU A 130 -5.83 3.77 -19.85
N GLU A 131 -5.04 4.29 -20.78
CA GLU A 131 -5.17 5.66 -21.27
C GLU A 131 -6.59 5.97 -21.79
N ASN A 132 -7.15 5.05 -22.59
CA ASN A 132 -8.52 5.15 -23.14
C ASN A 132 -9.63 5.04 -22.07
N ARG A 133 -9.27 4.71 -20.82
CA ARG A 133 -10.19 4.58 -19.69
C ARG A 133 -10.22 5.83 -18.79
N ALA A 134 -9.43 6.86 -19.08
CA ALA A 134 -9.29 8.05 -18.25
C ALA A 134 -10.63 8.69 -17.84
N SER A 135 -11.61 8.75 -18.76
CA SER A 135 -12.93 9.35 -18.54
C SER A 135 -13.99 8.40 -18.00
N HIS A 136 -13.69 7.11 -17.86
CA HIS A 136 -14.66 6.13 -17.38
C HIS A 136 -14.80 6.24 -15.86
N LYS A 137 -16.01 6.09 -15.35
CA LYS A 137 -16.31 5.93 -13.93
C LYS A 137 -16.08 4.47 -13.49
N PRO A 138 -15.88 4.20 -12.19
CA PRO A 138 -15.62 2.84 -11.71
C PRO A 138 -16.64 1.80 -12.17
N GLY A 139 -17.93 2.14 -12.24
CA GLY A 139 -18.97 1.22 -12.71
C GLY A 139 -18.87 0.81 -14.18
N GLU A 140 -18.04 1.49 -14.98
CA GLU A 140 -17.80 1.22 -16.40
C GLU A 140 -16.50 0.42 -16.64
N LEU A 141 -15.80 0.04 -15.57
CA LEU A 141 -14.51 -0.65 -15.59
C LEU A 141 -14.66 -2.07 -15.04
N SER A 142 -13.92 -3.02 -15.60
CA SER A 142 -13.75 -4.36 -15.00
C SER A 142 -13.03 -4.30 -13.65
N GLY A 143 -13.17 -5.33 -12.82
CA GLY A 143 -12.48 -5.40 -11.52
C GLY A 143 -10.96 -5.26 -11.63
N GLY A 144 -10.34 -5.91 -12.62
CA GLY A 144 -8.90 -5.78 -12.91
C GLY A 144 -8.49 -4.37 -13.34
N GLU A 145 -9.29 -3.70 -14.19
CA GLU A 145 -9.07 -2.30 -14.56
C GLU A 145 -9.18 -1.38 -13.34
N GLN A 146 -10.22 -1.54 -12.51
CA GLN A 146 -10.39 -0.75 -11.28
C GLN A 146 -9.21 -0.92 -10.33
N GLN A 147 -8.66 -2.12 -10.22
CA GLN A 147 -7.51 -2.37 -9.37
C GLN A 147 -6.25 -1.71 -9.92
N ARG A 148 -6.01 -1.74 -11.24
CA ARG A 148 -4.93 -0.98 -11.88
C ARG A 148 -5.09 0.54 -11.71
N ILE A 149 -6.32 1.08 -11.73
CA ILE A 149 -6.58 2.49 -11.37
C ILE A 149 -6.19 2.76 -9.91
N ALA A 150 -6.46 1.84 -8.98
CA ALA A 150 -6.01 1.97 -7.60
C ALA A 150 -4.48 1.95 -7.48
N VAL A 151 -3.77 1.15 -8.28
CA VAL A 151 -2.29 1.18 -8.39
C VAL A 151 -1.83 2.55 -8.88
N ALA A 152 -2.39 3.08 -9.97
CA ALA A 152 -2.06 4.41 -10.49
C ALA A 152 -2.24 5.49 -9.42
N ARG A 153 -3.38 5.47 -8.72
CA ARG A 153 -3.68 6.40 -7.62
C ARG A 153 -2.66 6.29 -6.49
N SER A 154 -2.20 5.09 -6.17
CA SER A 154 -1.19 4.90 -5.14
C SER A 154 0.16 5.55 -5.52
N LEU A 155 0.49 5.59 -6.82
CA LEU A 155 1.76 6.08 -7.36
C LEU A 155 1.81 7.59 -7.63
N ILE A 156 0.66 8.28 -7.67
CA ILE A 156 0.55 9.65 -8.19
C ILE A 156 1.50 10.66 -7.53
N ASN A 157 1.77 10.50 -6.23
CA ASN A 157 2.64 11.38 -5.44
C ASN A 157 4.10 10.89 -5.36
N ASN A 158 4.47 9.88 -6.15
CA ASN A 158 5.76 9.18 -6.09
C ASN A 158 6.08 8.73 -4.66
N PRO A 159 5.22 7.88 -4.05
CA PRO A 159 5.40 7.46 -2.67
C PRO A 159 6.67 6.64 -2.51
N ALA A 160 7.26 6.69 -1.32
CA ALA A 160 8.45 5.90 -1.03
C ALA A 160 8.13 4.41 -0.79
N VAL A 161 6.89 4.09 -0.42
CA VAL A 161 6.39 2.72 -0.24
C VAL A 161 4.93 2.62 -0.62
N ILE A 162 4.53 1.48 -1.18
CA ILE A 162 3.13 1.11 -1.34
C ILE A 162 2.83 -0.05 -0.38
N PHE A 163 1.81 0.12 0.44
CA PHE A 163 1.24 -0.98 1.23
C PHE A 163 0.05 -1.57 0.48
N ALA A 164 0.04 -2.89 0.35
CA ALA A 164 -1.04 -3.61 -0.33
C ALA A 164 -1.66 -4.66 0.61
N ASP A 165 -2.97 -4.60 0.82
CA ASP A 165 -3.71 -5.55 1.66
C ASP A 165 -4.65 -6.38 0.77
N GLU A 166 -4.27 -7.64 0.53
CA GLU A 166 -4.93 -8.58 -0.38
C GLU A 166 -5.22 -7.98 -1.77
N PRO A 167 -4.22 -7.40 -2.47
CA PRO A 167 -4.45 -6.58 -3.66
C PRO A 167 -5.11 -7.32 -4.83
N SER A 168 -5.04 -8.65 -4.88
CA SER A 168 -5.64 -9.48 -5.93
C SER A 168 -6.81 -10.34 -5.44
N GLY A 169 -7.27 -10.17 -4.20
CA GLY A 169 -8.22 -11.11 -3.57
C GLY A 169 -9.61 -11.17 -4.21
N ASN A 170 -9.98 -10.16 -5.02
CA ASN A 170 -11.27 -10.08 -5.72
C ASN A 170 -11.14 -10.21 -7.24
N LEU A 171 -9.96 -10.60 -7.75
CA LEU A 171 -9.70 -10.70 -9.18
C LEU A 171 -9.81 -12.15 -9.66
N ASP A 172 -10.19 -12.32 -10.93
CA ASP A 172 -9.98 -13.59 -11.62
C ASP A 172 -8.47 -13.88 -11.76
N SER A 173 -8.12 -15.14 -12.03
CA SER A 173 -6.72 -15.60 -12.04
C SER A 173 -5.85 -14.84 -13.05
N GLU A 174 -6.37 -14.52 -14.24
CA GLU A 174 -5.63 -13.80 -15.27
C GLU A 174 -5.37 -12.34 -14.84
N SER A 175 -6.40 -11.66 -14.34
CA SER A 175 -6.29 -10.31 -13.80
C SER A 175 -5.34 -10.24 -12.60
N ALA A 176 -5.37 -11.25 -11.72
CA ALA A 176 -4.47 -11.37 -10.58
C ALA A 176 -3.01 -11.51 -11.01
N GLU A 177 -2.71 -12.44 -11.92
CA GLU A 177 -1.35 -12.67 -12.43
C GLU A 177 -0.79 -11.41 -13.11
N ASN A 178 -1.61 -10.73 -13.91
CA ASN A 178 -1.23 -9.47 -14.55
C ASN A 178 -0.92 -8.37 -13.52
N LEU A 179 -1.72 -8.28 -12.44
CA LEU A 179 -1.46 -7.34 -11.35
C LEU A 179 -0.18 -7.68 -10.59
N HIS A 180 0.09 -8.97 -10.35
CA HIS A 180 1.31 -9.40 -9.66
C HIS A 180 2.54 -9.00 -10.47
N LYS A 181 2.59 -9.35 -11.77
CA LYS A 181 3.68 -8.97 -12.69
C LYS A 181 3.91 -7.46 -12.70
N LEU A 182 2.84 -6.67 -12.66
CA LEU A 182 2.93 -5.22 -12.61
C LEU A 182 3.68 -4.71 -11.36
N PHE A 183 3.53 -5.33 -10.18
CA PHE A 183 4.30 -4.90 -9.00
C PHE A 183 5.80 -5.07 -9.20
N PHE A 184 6.23 -6.16 -9.83
CA PHE A 184 7.65 -6.40 -10.13
C PHE A 184 8.17 -5.41 -11.18
N GLN A 185 7.40 -5.14 -12.24
CA GLN A 185 7.73 -4.10 -13.20
C GLN A 185 7.89 -2.73 -12.53
N LEU A 186 7.00 -2.38 -11.60
CA LEU A 186 7.09 -1.12 -10.85
C LEU A 186 8.33 -1.06 -9.94
N ARG A 187 8.73 -2.19 -9.33
CA ARG A 187 9.98 -2.28 -8.56
C ARG A 187 11.20 -2.10 -9.47
N ASP A 188 11.22 -2.79 -10.61
CA ASP A 188 12.35 -2.80 -11.55
C ASP A 188 12.54 -1.43 -12.24
N GLU A 189 11.47 -0.80 -12.70
CA GLU A 189 11.54 0.44 -13.49
C GLU A 189 11.54 1.71 -12.63
N PHE A 190 10.81 1.70 -11.50
CA PHE A 190 10.65 2.89 -10.65
C PHE A 190 11.31 2.78 -9.28
N GLU A 191 12.06 1.70 -9.01
CA GLU A 191 12.64 1.43 -7.69
C GLU A 191 11.58 1.43 -6.56
N GLN A 192 10.35 1.07 -6.91
CA GLN A 192 9.23 1.15 -5.98
C GLN A 192 9.38 0.07 -4.89
N THR A 193 9.12 0.46 -3.64
CA THR A 193 9.11 -0.47 -2.51
C THR A 193 7.67 -0.90 -2.23
N PHE A 194 7.44 -2.19 -2.01
CA PHE A 194 6.14 -2.76 -1.69
C PHE A 194 6.17 -3.59 -0.40
N VAL A 195 5.12 -3.45 0.40
CA VAL A 195 4.82 -4.34 1.51
C VAL A 195 3.41 -4.88 1.31
N ILE A 196 3.31 -6.18 1.05
CA ILE A 196 2.09 -6.84 0.61
C ILE A 196 1.64 -7.82 1.68
N VAL A 197 0.46 -7.66 2.23
CA VAL A 197 -0.23 -8.72 2.98
C VAL A 197 -1.04 -9.53 1.98
N THR A 198 -0.82 -10.84 1.96
CA THR A 198 -1.59 -11.71 1.07
C THR A 198 -1.82 -13.13 1.61
N HIS A 199 -2.92 -13.73 1.19
CA HIS A 199 -3.23 -15.16 1.28
C HIS A 199 -2.91 -15.92 -0.01
N ASN A 200 -2.56 -15.23 -1.10
CA ASN A 200 -2.17 -15.86 -2.36
C ASN A 200 -0.69 -16.32 -2.27
N GLU A 201 -0.48 -17.63 -2.31
CA GLU A 201 0.85 -18.22 -2.18
C GLU A 201 1.77 -17.88 -3.36
N GLU A 202 1.23 -17.83 -4.59
CA GLU A 202 2.00 -17.48 -5.78
C GLU A 202 2.59 -16.06 -5.67
N LEU A 203 1.78 -15.06 -5.32
CA LEU A 203 2.26 -13.68 -5.10
C LEU A 203 3.28 -13.60 -3.96
N ALA A 204 3.05 -14.35 -2.89
CA ALA A 204 3.97 -14.36 -1.76
C ALA A 204 5.33 -14.97 -2.14
N ASP A 205 5.34 -16.02 -2.95
CA ASP A 205 6.55 -16.71 -3.37
C ASP A 205 7.31 -15.96 -4.47
N MET A 206 6.65 -15.08 -5.21
CA MET A 206 7.31 -14.17 -6.15
C MET A 206 8.09 -13.04 -5.45
N ALA A 207 7.74 -12.69 -4.20
CA ALA A 207 8.33 -11.55 -3.50
C ALA A 207 9.83 -11.73 -3.21
N ASP A 208 10.58 -10.62 -3.13
CA ASP A 208 12.02 -10.66 -2.78
C ASP A 208 12.26 -11.28 -1.39
N ARG A 209 11.30 -11.09 -0.49
CA ARG A 209 11.29 -11.70 0.83
C ARG A 209 9.89 -12.00 1.32
N LYS A 210 9.68 -13.24 1.73
CA LYS A 210 8.45 -13.73 2.36
C LYS A 210 8.63 -13.78 3.87
N LEU A 211 7.72 -13.14 4.60
CA LEU A 211 7.66 -13.13 6.05
C LEU A 211 6.40 -13.88 6.49
N THR A 212 6.54 -14.76 7.46
CA THR A 212 5.40 -15.51 8.00
C THR A 212 5.04 -14.94 9.35
N MET A 213 3.74 -14.68 9.54
CA MET A 213 3.20 -14.16 10.77
C MET A 213 2.35 -15.22 11.46
N VAL A 214 2.67 -15.50 12.73
CA VAL A 214 1.98 -16.48 13.56
C VAL A 214 1.66 -15.83 14.90
N ASP A 215 0.38 -15.84 15.28
CA ASP A 215 -0.11 -15.37 16.58
C ASP A 215 0.43 -14.01 17.06
N GLY A 216 0.63 -13.06 16.14
CA GLY A 216 1.09 -11.71 16.44
C GLY A 216 2.59 -11.47 16.34
N GLU A 217 3.36 -12.47 15.92
CA GLU A 217 4.83 -12.45 15.81
C GLU A 217 5.28 -12.81 14.38
N ILE A 218 6.46 -12.33 13.96
CA ILE A 218 7.09 -12.74 12.70
C ILE A 218 8.06 -13.89 13.01
N VAL A 219 7.94 -14.99 12.27
CA VAL A 219 8.75 -16.22 12.41
C VAL A 219 9.58 -16.52 11.18
#